data_AF-A0A2V8XS63-F1
#
_entry.id   AF-A0A2V8XS63-F1
#
_cell.length_a   1.000
_cell.length_b   1.000
_cell.length_c   1.000
_cell.angle_alpha   90.00
_cell.angle_beta   90.00
_cell.angle_gamma   90.00
#
_symmetry.space_group_name_H-M   'P 1'
#
loop_
_entity.id
_entity.type
_entity.pdbx_description
1 polymer ?
#
loop_
_entity_poly.entity_id
_entity_poly.type
_entity_poly.pdbx_seq_one_letter_code
_entity_poly.pdbx_strand_id
1 'polypeptide(L)' 'EPADTETKEIARYCYEHGLITITAGTYNNVMRILVPLVITDEQFDEGLGVLEAALAAVADRKHAALSHA' A
#
# COMPACT_ATOMS: atom_id res chain seq x y z
N GLU A 1 -0.90 -0.55 18.08
CA GLU A 1 -1.92 0.44 17.68
C GLU A 1 -2.21 0.29 16.19
N PRO A 2 -3.34 0.80 15.65
CA PRO A 2 -3.63 0.78 14.21
C PRO A 2 -2.57 1.53 13.38
N ALA A 3 -2.25 1.00 12.21
CA ALA A 3 -1.15 1.48 11.35
C ALA A 3 -1.59 2.59 10.36
N ASP A 4 -2.11 3.71 10.87
CA ASP A 4 -2.58 4.85 10.04
C ASP A 4 -1.44 5.47 9.21
N THR A 5 -0.30 5.77 9.86
CA THR A 5 0.86 6.37 9.20
C THR A 5 1.40 5.50 8.08
N GLU A 6 1.60 4.20 8.34
CA GLU A 6 2.10 3.25 7.35
C GLU A 6 1.12 3.12 6.18
N THR A 7 -0.19 3.08 6.47
CA THR A 7 -1.22 2.99 5.42
C THR A 7 -1.21 4.20 4.50
N LYS A 8 -1.02 5.42 5.04
CA LYS A 8 -0.85 6.64 4.25
C LYS A 8 0.42 6.62 3.41
N GLU A 9 1.53 6.12 3.96
CA GLU A 9 2.79 6.00 3.23
C GLU A 9 2.69 5.00 2.07
N ILE A 10 2.02 3.86 2.28
CA ILE A 10 1.73 2.87 1.25
C ILE A 10 0.89 3.51 0.15
N ALA A 11 -0.21 4.17 0.50
CA ALA A 11 -1.10 4.82 -0.48
C ALA A 11 -0.36 5.87 -1.32
N ARG A 12 0.52 6.68 -0.68
CA ARG A 12 1.38 7.63 -1.38
C ARG A 12 2.36 6.93 -2.32
N TYR A 13 3.04 5.89 -1.87
CA TYR A 13 3.98 5.14 -2.70
C TYR A 13 3.26 4.59 -3.94
N CYS A 14 2.10 3.95 -3.76
CA CYS A 14 1.31 3.44 -4.89
C CYS A 14 0.98 4.54 -5.89
N TYR A 15 0.53 5.71 -5.42
CA TYR A 15 0.21 6.85 -6.29
C TYR A 15 1.43 7.35 -7.09
N GLU A 16 2.59 7.47 -6.44
CA GLU A 16 3.85 7.87 -7.09
C GLU A 16 4.33 6.86 -8.14
N HIS A 17 3.89 5.60 -8.04
CA HIS A 17 4.23 4.50 -8.95
C HIS A 17 3.06 4.13 -9.88
N GLY A 18 2.09 5.02 -10.08
CA GLY A 18 1.02 4.86 -11.08
C GLY A 18 -0.18 4.02 -10.65
N LEU A 19 -0.24 3.56 -9.39
CA LEU A 19 -1.35 2.80 -8.84
C LEU A 19 -2.24 3.68 -7.94
N ILE A 20 -3.49 3.89 -8.35
CA ILE A 20 -4.48 4.60 -7.53
C ILE A 20 -5.10 3.61 -6.52
N THR A 21 -5.05 3.97 -5.24
CA THR A 21 -5.62 3.18 -4.15
C THR A 21 -6.50 4.05 -3.26
N ILE A 22 -7.39 3.42 -2.47
CA ILE A 22 -8.29 4.11 -1.54
C ILE A 22 -8.10 3.50 -0.14
N THR A 23 -7.89 4.36 0.84
CA THR A 23 -7.86 3.99 2.26
C THR A 23 -9.26 4.07 2.87
N ALA A 24 -9.55 3.28 3.90
CA ALA A 24 -10.87 3.23 4.54
C ALA A 24 -10.80 2.83 6.03
N GLY A 25 -11.97 2.73 6.65
CA GLY A 25 -12.16 2.32 8.04
C GLY A 25 -12.00 3.47 9.04
N THR A 26 -12.55 3.29 10.24
CA THR A 26 -12.54 4.32 11.30
C THR A 26 -11.14 4.76 11.71
N TYR A 27 -10.15 3.89 11.58
CA TYR A 27 -8.76 4.15 11.95
C TYR A 27 -7.84 4.40 10.74
N ASN A 28 -8.39 4.54 9.52
CA ASN A 28 -7.63 4.79 8.28
C ASN A 28 -6.53 3.76 7.96
N ASN A 29 -6.60 2.56 8.53
CA ASN A 29 -5.58 1.53 8.40
C ASN A 29 -5.98 0.36 7.47
N VAL A 30 -6.92 0.60 6.55
CA VAL A 30 -7.43 -0.41 5.61
C VAL A 30 -7.22 0.07 4.18
N MET A 31 -6.53 -0.74 3.38
CA MET A 31 -6.39 -0.55 1.93
C MET A 31 -7.52 -1.28 1.20
N ARG A 32 -8.23 -0.62 0.28
CA ARG A 32 -9.26 -1.26 -0.55
C ARG A 32 -8.74 -1.56 -1.95
N ILE A 33 -8.87 -2.82 -2.37
CA ILE A 33 -8.64 -3.24 -3.75
C ILE A 33 -10.00 -3.24 -4.47
N LEU A 34 -10.27 -2.17 -5.21
CA LEU A 34 -11.51 -1.97 -5.97
C LEU A 34 -11.19 -1.80 -7.45
N VAL A 35 -10.90 -2.93 -8.09
CA VAL A 35 -10.61 -2.98 -9.53
C VAL A 35 -11.91 -3.13 -10.33
N PRO A 36 -11.95 -2.69 -11.61
CA PRO A 36 -13.10 -2.94 -12.47
C PRO A 36 -13.24 -4.45 -12.74
N LEU A 37 -14.48 -4.92 -12.96
CA LEU A 37 -14.76 -6.33 -13.26
C LEU A 37 -14.17 -6.81 -14.60
N VAL A 38 -13.68 -5.90 -15.42
CA VAL A 38 -13.10 -6.14 -16.75
C VAL A 38 -11.57 -5.99 -16.76
N ILE A 39 -10.93 -5.84 -15.59
CA ILE A 39 -9.46 -5.81 -15.49
C ILE A 39 -8.87 -7.11 -16.05
N THR A 40 -7.74 -7.03 -16.75
CA THR A 40 -7.02 -8.24 -17.18
C THR A 40 -6.14 -8.78 -16.06
N ASP A 41 -5.76 -10.04 -16.14
CA ASP A 41 -4.85 -10.66 -15.16
C ASP A 41 -3.51 -9.90 -15.12
N GLU A 42 -2.99 -9.47 -16.28
CA GLU A 42 -1.73 -8.73 -16.35
C GLU A 42 -1.80 -7.37 -15.66
N GLN A 43 -2.91 -6.64 -15.83
CA GLN A 43 -3.12 -5.35 -15.16
C GLN A 43 -3.29 -5.53 -13.65
N PHE A 44 -3.93 -6.62 -13.24
CA PHE A 44 -4.12 -6.93 -11.83
C PHE A 44 -2.79 -7.27 -11.17
N ASP A 45 -1.97 -8.11 -11.82
CA ASP A 45 -0.63 -8.49 -11.36
C ASP A 45 0.30 -7.27 -11.29
N GLU A 46 0.26 -6.37 -12.27
CA GLU A 46 1.02 -5.10 -12.23
C GLU A 46 0.64 -4.27 -10.99
N GLY A 47 -0.67 -4.09 -10.74
CA GLY A 47 -1.16 -3.36 -9.57
C GLY A 47 -0.76 -4.03 -8.25
N LEU A 48 -0.84 -5.35 -8.16
CA LEU A 48 -0.41 -6.08 -6.97
C LEU A 48 1.11 -5.98 -6.75
N GLY A 49 1.91 -5.99 -7.82
CA GLY A 49 3.36 -5.82 -7.73
C GLY A 49 3.74 -4.46 -7.15
N VAL A 50 3.06 -3.38 -7.56
CA VAL A 50 3.27 -2.04 -6.97
C VAL A 50 2.88 -2.02 -5.48
N LEU A 51 1.76 -2.66 -5.13
CA LEU A 51 1.31 -2.73 -3.73
C LEU A 51 2.27 -3.53 -2.85
N GLU A 52 2.81 -4.65 -3.34
CA GLU A 52 3.83 -5.46 -2.66
C GLU A 52 5.10 -4.65 -2.41
N ALA A 53 5.61 -3.95 -3.44
CA ALA A 53 6.78 -3.09 -3.31
C ALA A 53 6.56 -1.96 -2.28
N ALA A 54 5.36 -1.37 -2.24
CA ALA A 54 4.99 -0.36 -1.26
C ALA A 54 5.05 -0.90 0.19
N LEU A 55 4.48 -2.09 0.40
CA LEU A 55 4.46 -2.78 1.70
C LEU A 55 5.87 -3.10 2.17
N ALA A 56 6.70 -3.69 1.29
CA ALA A 56 8.09 -4.02 1.61
C ALA A 56 8.88 -2.76 1.98
N ALA A 57 8.79 -1.69 1.19
CA ALA A 57 9.52 -0.45 1.44
C ALA A 57 9.15 0.20 2.79
N VAL A 58 7.88 0.13 3.20
CA VAL A 58 7.40 0.69 4.48
C VAL A 58 7.79 -0.22 5.65
N ALA A 59 7.66 -1.54 5.49
CA ALA A 59 8.05 -2.52 6.50
C ALA A 59 9.56 -2.47 6.79
N ASP A 60 10.40 -2.38 5.75
CA ASP A 60 11.86 -2.31 5.89
C ASP A 60 12.30 -1.03 6.60
N ARG A 61 11.71 0.12 6.24
CA ARG A 61 11.96 1.38 6.96
C ARG A 61 11.56 1.29 8.43
N LYS A 62 10.42 0.68 8.73
CA LYS A 62 9.96 0.50 10.11
C LYS A 62 10.90 -0.41 10.90
N HIS A 63 11.35 -1.51 10.31
CA HIS A 63 12.35 -2.37 10.94
C HIS A 63 13.67 -1.64 11.21
N ALA A 64 14.16 -0.85 10.24
CA ALA A 64 15.36 -0.04 10.41
C ALA A 64 15.19 1.03 11.52
N ALA A 65 14.03 1.68 11.60
CA ALA A 65 13.75 2.64 12.66
C ALA A 65 13.71 1.99 14.06
N LEU A 66 13.21 0.75 14.16
CA LEU A 66 13.15 -0.02 15.41
C LEU A 66 14.51 -0.60 15.83
N SER A 67 15.41 -0.91 14.90
CA SER A 67 16.74 -1.42 15.21
C SER A 67 17.74 -0.34 15.64
N HIS A 68 17.42 0.94 15.37
CA HIS A 68 18.22 2.10 15.74
C HIS A 68 17.66 2.88 16.96
N ALA A 69 16.59 2.38 17.58
CA ALA A 69 15.98 2.92 18.80
C ALA A 69 16.28 2.05 20.02
#